data_AF-A0A0F3NA66-F1
#
_entry.id   AF-A0A0F3NA66-F1
#
_cell.length_a   1.000
_cell.length_b   1.000
_cell.length_c   1.000
_cell.angle_alpha   90.00
_cell.angle_beta   90.00
_cell.angle_gamma   90.00
#
_symmetry.space_group_name_H-M   'P 1'
#
loop_
_entity.id
_entity.type
_entity.pdbx_description
1 polymer ?
#
loop_
_entity_poly.entity_id
_entity_poly.type
_entity_poly.pdbx_seq_one_letter_code
_entity_poly.pdbx_strand_id
1 'polypeptide(L)'
;MPVVGNVLAGSTAELVGLEAGDRIVSIDGNEVAWFEEIRHYIAGGQGEYLTIGFLRSGVLHHVTIGPEEWSSGARKLGISASSLPMDSQSRRLPVLSAANEAFLCTYRIVKITLMAVVQLVTGSRSVDELGGPVRIAKHSGDAIRQKEGLRFVGLISANLGVINLLPLPMLDGASCCSMLCKGFFGARPLTLGIVV
;
A
#
# COMPACT_ATOMS: atom_id res chain seq x y z
N MET A 1 11.26 -1.99 7.29
CA MET A 1 11.60 -2.90 6.17
C MET A 1 10.65 -4.10 6.22
N PRO A 2 10.36 -4.76 5.09
CA PRO A 2 9.37 -5.84 4.99
C PRO A 2 9.95 -7.19 5.44
N VAL A 3 10.35 -7.29 6.72
CA VAL A 3 10.93 -8.51 7.29
C VAL A 3 9.91 -9.19 8.19
N VAL A 4 9.74 -10.50 8.01
CA VAL A 4 8.88 -11.37 8.82
C VAL A 4 9.49 -11.51 10.21
N GLY A 5 8.71 -11.16 11.24
CA GLY A 5 9.11 -11.23 12.64
C GLY A 5 8.69 -12.53 13.30
N ASN A 6 7.39 -12.78 13.32
CA ASN A 6 6.80 -14.00 13.86
C ASN A 6 5.82 -14.57 12.81
N VAL A 7 5.75 -15.89 12.76
CA VAL A 7 4.82 -16.66 11.94
C VAL A 7 3.89 -17.41 12.89
N LEU A 8 2.59 -17.16 12.78
CA LEU A 8 1.59 -17.81 13.64
C LEU A 8 1.47 -19.30 13.29
N ALA A 9 1.41 -20.17 14.30
CA ALA A 9 1.16 -21.59 14.11
C ALA A 9 -0.22 -21.84 13.47
N GLY A 10 -0.30 -22.78 12.54
CA GLY A 10 -1.47 -23.08 11.72
C GLY A 10 -1.84 -22.00 10.70
N SER A 11 -0.95 -21.03 10.45
CA SER A 11 -1.20 -19.97 9.48
C SER A 11 -0.81 -20.36 8.06
N THR A 12 -1.39 -19.69 7.07
CA THR A 12 -1.00 -19.80 5.66
C THR A 12 0.51 -19.62 5.49
N ALA A 13 1.13 -18.67 6.21
CA ALA A 13 2.57 -18.44 6.14
C ALA A 13 3.40 -19.64 6.61
N GLU A 14 2.97 -20.32 7.67
CA GLU A 14 3.61 -21.56 8.12
C GLU A 14 3.43 -22.69 7.10
N LEU A 15 2.20 -22.86 6.58
CA LEU A 15 1.87 -23.90 5.59
C LEU A 15 2.71 -23.78 4.31
N VAL A 16 2.98 -22.55 3.87
CA VAL A 16 3.77 -22.28 2.67
C VAL A 16 5.27 -22.09 2.97
N GLY A 17 5.69 -22.35 4.21
CA GLY A 17 7.10 -22.41 4.62
C GLY A 17 7.79 -21.06 4.78
N LEU A 18 7.05 -19.96 4.98
CA LEU A 18 7.64 -18.68 5.39
C LEU A 18 8.13 -18.77 6.84
N GLU A 19 9.28 -18.16 7.11
CA GLU A 19 9.95 -18.22 8.40
C GLU A 19 10.27 -16.82 8.93
N ALA A 20 10.43 -16.73 10.25
CA ALA A 20 10.95 -15.53 10.88
C ALA A 20 12.35 -15.19 10.32
N GLY A 21 12.55 -13.93 9.92
CA GLY A 21 13.78 -13.46 9.27
C GLY A 21 13.69 -13.36 7.75
N ASP A 22 12.67 -13.96 7.12
CA ASP A 22 12.46 -13.79 5.68
C ASP A 22 12.16 -12.32 5.34
N ARG A 23 12.85 -11.79 4.32
CA ARG A 23 12.57 -10.44 3.80
C ARG A 23 11.72 -10.54 2.56
N ILE A 24 10.46 -10.13 2.65
CA ILE A 24 9.55 -10.08 1.51
C ILE A 24 9.97 -8.92 0.60
N VAL A 25 10.33 -9.22 -0.65
CA VAL A 25 10.80 -8.23 -1.63
C VAL A 25 9.77 -7.97 -2.73
N SER A 26 8.86 -8.90 -2.98
CA SER A 26 7.79 -8.70 -3.96
C SER A 26 6.53 -9.50 -3.66
N ILE A 27 5.39 -8.99 -4.10
CA ILE A 27 4.09 -9.67 -4.09
C ILE A 27 3.41 -9.44 -5.44
N ASP A 28 3.05 -10.52 -6.14
CA ASP A 28 2.49 -10.52 -7.50
C ASP A 28 3.28 -9.64 -8.48
N GLY A 29 4.62 -9.73 -8.40
CA GLY A 29 5.53 -8.93 -9.22
C GLY A 29 5.65 -7.45 -8.82
N ASN A 30 4.87 -6.98 -7.84
CA ASN A 30 5.02 -5.64 -7.28
C ASN A 30 6.09 -5.65 -6.19
N GLU A 31 7.06 -4.74 -6.29
CA GLU A 31 8.09 -4.56 -5.25
C GLU A 31 7.46 -4.12 -3.93
N VAL A 32 7.92 -4.73 -2.83
CA VAL A 32 7.52 -4.41 -1.47
C VAL A 32 8.67 -3.70 -0.78
N ALA A 33 8.46 -2.43 -0.44
CA ALA A 33 9.46 -1.63 0.28
C ALA A 33 9.20 -1.56 1.78
N TRP A 34 7.94 -1.71 2.19
CA TRP A 34 7.51 -1.56 3.58
C TRP A 34 6.62 -2.72 4.01
N PHE A 35 6.69 -3.08 5.29
CA PHE A 35 5.91 -4.19 5.81
C PHE A 35 4.40 -3.89 5.72
N GLU A 36 4.02 -2.62 5.86
CA GLU A 36 2.64 -2.14 5.79
C GLU A 36 2.04 -2.28 4.38
N GLU A 37 2.86 -2.40 3.33
CA GLU A 37 2.37 -2.62 1.97
C GLU A 37 1.87 -4.04 1.77
N ILE A 38 2.42 -5.01 2.52
CA ILE A 38 2.11 -6.44 2.38
C ILE A 38 0.60 -6.68 2.56
N ARG A 39 0.01 -6.10 3.61
CA ARG A 39 -1.44 -6.17 3.86
C ARG A 39 -2.27 -5.59 2.72
N HIS A 40 -1.76 -4.58 2.01
CA HIS A 40 -2.49 -3.96 0.90
C HIS A 40 -2.48 -4.86 -0.34
N TYR A 41 -1.35 -5.50 -0.64
CA TYR A 41 -1.27 -6.43 -1.75
C TYR A 41 -2.09 -7.71 -1.50
N ILE A 42 -2.05 -8.27 -0.28
CA ILE A 42 -2.83 -9.47 0.06
C ILE A 42 -4.33 -9.19 0.02
N ALA A 43 -4.77 -8.09 0.64
CA ALA A 43 -6.19 -7.76 0.73
C ALA A 43 -6.79 -7.32 -0.62
N GLY A 44 -5.94 -6.77 -1.50
CA GLY A 44 -6.33 -6.33 -2.83
C GLY A 44 -6.18 -7.38 -3.92
N GLY A 45 -5.55 -8.53 -3.65
CA GLY A 45 -5.34 -9.58 -4.63
C GLY A 45 -6.68 -9.99 -5.26
N GLN A 46 -6.75 -9.96 -6.59
CA GLN A 46 -7.95 -10.38 -7.34
C GLN A 46 -7.81 -11.80 -7.92
N GLY A 47 -6.60 -12.38 -7.92
CA GLY A 47 -6.38 -13.75 -8.39
C GLY A 47 -6.70 -14.79 -7.32
N GLU A 48 -6.88 -16.05 -7.70
CA GLU A 48 -6.92 -17.18 -6.76
C GLU A 48 -5.56 -17.45 -6.12
N TYR A 49 -4.49 -17.12 -6.85
CA TYR A 49 -3.11 -17.35 -6.46
C TYR A 49 -2.43 -16.03 -6.09
N LEU A 50 -1.55 -16.08 -5.09
CA LEU A 50 -0.70 -14.98 -4.65
C LEU A 50 0.76 -15.43 -4.69
N THR A 51 1.61 -14.75 -5.46
CA THR A 51 3.04 -15.07 -5.54
C THR A 51 3.85 -14.12 -4.68
N ILE A 52 4.60 -14.66 -3.71
CA ILE A 52 5.47 -13.88 -2.83
C ILE A 52 6.92 -14.19 -3.18
N GLY A 53 7.69 -13.15 -3.51
CA GLY A 53 9.14 -13.20 -3.58
C GLY A 53 9.75 -12.78 -2.26
N PHE A 54 10.62 -13.61 -1.68
CA PHE A 54 11.29 -13.33 -0.42
C PHE A 54 12.77 -13.72 -0.45
N LEU A 55 13.58 -13.01 0.32
CA LEU A 55 14.99 -13.31 0.52
C LEU A 55 15.16 -14.06 1.83
N ARG A 56 15.80 -15.24 1.75
CA ARG A 56 16.26 -16.02 2.89
C ARG A 56 17.76 -16.22 2.78
N SER A 57 18.51 -15.78 3.78
CA SER A 57 19.99 -15.84 3.77
C SER A 57 20.63 -15.25 2.50
N GLY A 58 20.01 -14.23 1.91
CA GLY A 58 20.47 -13.55 0.69
C GLY A 58 20.09 -14.24 -0.63
N VAL A 59 19.43 -15.40 -0.59
CA VAL A 59 18.93 -16.11 -1.78
C VAL A 59 17.48 -15.73 -2.02
N LEU A 60 17.14 -15.45 -3.28
CA LEU A 60 15.77 -15.14 -3.69
C LEU A 60 14.96 -16.43 -3.87
N HIS A 61 13.86 -16.51 -3.15
CA HIS A 61 12.88 -17.58 -3.20
C HIS A 61 11.53 -17.03 -3.64
N HIS A 62 10.72 -17.88 -4.25
CA HIS A 62 9.35 -17.60 -4.61
C HIS A 62 8.45 -18.66 -4.03
N VAL A 63 7.30 -18.23 -3.50
CA VAL A 63 6.24 -19.13 -3.06
C VAL A 63 4.91 -18.64 -3.63
N THR A 64 4.11 -19.59 -4.11
CA THR A 64 2.78 -19.32 -4.65
C THR A 64 1.75 -19.91 -3.70
N ILE A 65 0.81 -19.09 -3.26
CA ILE A 65 -0.25 -19.43 -2.33
C ILE A 65 -1.54 -19.53 -3.13
N GLY A 66 -2.13 -20.72 -3.20
CA GLY A 66 -3.42 -20.94 -3.85
C GLY A 66 -4.61 -20.80 -2.89
N PRO A 67 -5.83 -21.10 -3.37
CA PRO A 67 -7.05 -21.04 -2.57
C PRO A 67 -7.09 -22.00 -1.38
N GLU A 68 -6.50 -23.19 -1.54
CA GLU A 68 -6.56 -24.28 -0.56
C GLU A 68 -5.63 -24.04 0.64
N GLU A 69 -4.59 -23.22 0.45
CA GLU A 69 -3.61 -22.92 1.47
C GLU A 69 -4.06 -21.83 2.46
N TRP A 70 -5.21 -21.17 2.23
CA TRP A 70 -5.73 -20.13 3.13
C TRP A 70 -6.40 -20.73 4.37
N SER A 71 -5.69 -20.72 5.50
CA SER A 71 -6.13 -21.43 6.72
C SER A 71 -7.37 -20.86 7.43
N SER A 72 -7.85 -19.66 7.06
CA SER A 72 -8.94 -18.98 7.78
C SER A 72 -10.17 -18.60 6.93
N GLY A 73 -10.23 -19.04 5.67
CA GLY A 73 -11.24 -18.57 4.69
C GLY A 73 -11.13 -17.08 4.33
N ALA A 74 -10.37 -16.30 5.11
CA ALA A 74 -9.93 -14.94 4.81
C ALA A 74 -8.48 -14.95 4.30
N ARG A 75 -8.16 -14.06 3.36
CA ARG A 75 -6.79 -13.86 2.82
C ARG A 75 -5.88 -13.26 3.88
N LYS A 76 -5.39 -14.08 4.80
CA LYS A 76 -4.47 -13.71 5.88
C LYS A 76 -3.27 -14.64 5.87
N LEU A 77 -2.07 -14.05 5.85
CA LEU A 77 -0.82 -14.80 5.93
C LEU A 77 -0.52 -15.28 7.36
N GLY A 78 -0.85 -14.49 8.38
CA GLY A 78 -0.50 -14.82 9.77
C GLY A 78 0.95 -14.48 10.14
N ILE A 79 1.51 -13.43 9.54
CA ILE A 79 2.84 -12.89 9.86
C ILE A 79 2.76 -11.57 10.64
N SER A 80 3.76 -11.31 11.48
CA SER A 80 3.98 -10.01 12.11
C SER A 80 5.27 -9.35 11.62
N ALA A 81 5.36 -8.03 11.74
CA ALA A 81 6.58 -7.30 11.45
C ALA A 81 7.67 -7.69 12.46
N SER A 82 8.91 -7.86 11.99
CA SER A 82 10.04 -8.05 12.90
C SER A 82 10.22 -6.86 13.82
N SER A 83 10.19 -7.12 15.13
CA SER A 83 10.54 -6.16 16.19
C SER A 83 12.05 -6.12 16.46
N LEU A 84 12.83 -6.99 15.81
CA LEU A 84 14.27 -6.97 15.95
C LEU A 84 14.81 -5.65 15.38
N PRO A 85 15.67 -4.94 16.12
CA PRO A 85 16.38 -3.77 15.61
C PRO A 85 17.40 -4.24 14.58
N MET A 86 16.94 -4.57 13.38
CA MET A 86 17.81 -4.94 12.27
C MET A 86 18.07 -3.70 11.43
N ASP A 87 19.25 -3.15 11.69
CA ASP A 87 20.00 -2.18 10.89
C ASP A 87 19.13 -1.25 10.02
N SER A 88 18.25 -0.50 10.67
CA SER A 88 17.71 0.73 10.09
C SER A 88 18.83 1.76 10.07
N GLN A 89 19.91 1.49 9.33
CA GLN A 89 20.85 2.52 8.97
C GLN A 89 20.04 3.54 8.18
N SER A 90 19.67 4.64 8.84
CA SER A 90 19.29 5.86 8.18
C SER A 90 20.45 6.24 7.28
N ARG A 91 20.43 5.73 6.05
CA ARG A 91 21.40 6.11 5.04
C ARG A 91 21.15 7.58 4.79
N ARG A 92 22.14 8.40 5.14
CA ARG A 92 22.17 9.79 4.70
C ARG A 92 22.36 9.76 3.19
N LEU A 93 21.27 9.99 2.49
CA LEU A 93 21.28 10.12 1.04
C LEU A 93 21.72 11.54 0.68
N PRO A 94 22.55 11.72 -0.36
CA PRO A 94 22.75 13.02 -0.99
C PRO A 94 21.40 13.63 -1.40
N VAL A 95 21.29 14.97 -1.39
CA VAL A 95 20.02 15.69 -1.64
C VAL A 95 19.32 15.21 -2.92
N LEU A 96 20.08 15.01 -4.01
CA LEU A 96 19.53 14.55 -5.28
C LEU A 96 18.99 13.11 -5.20
N SER A 97 19.74 12.21 -4.57
CA SER A 97 19.30 10.83 -4.33
C SER A 97 18.09 10.77 -3.41
N ALA A 98 18.04 11.62 -2.40
CA ALA A 98 16.91 11.74 -1.48
C ALA A 98 15.65 12.24 -2.20
N ALA A 99 15.77 13.19 -3.12
CA ALA A 99 14.65 13.68 -3.93
C ALA A 99 14.09 12.58 -4.84
N ASN A 100 14.96 11.80 -5.49
CA ASN A 100 14.54 10.67 -6.33
C ASN A 100 13.85 9.57 -5.49
N GLU A 101 14.43 9.21 -4.34
CA GLU A 101 13.82 8.25 -3.41
C GLU A 101 12.48 8.75 -2.86
N ALA A 102 12.37 10.05 -2.55
CA ALA A 102 11.11 10.65 -2.13
C ALA A 102 10.06 10.55 -3.25
N PHE A 103 10.42 10.86 -4.49
CA PHE A 103 9.52 10.74 -5.64
C PHE A 103 9.05 9.29 -5.86
N LEU A 104 9.98 8.33 -5.83
CA LEU A 104 9.66 6.90 -5.95
C LEU A 104 8.74 6.42 -4.82
N CYS A 105 9.00 6.87 -3.59
CA CYS A 105 8.17 6.56 -2.43
C CYS A 105 6.75 7.12 -2.60
N THR A 106 6.63 8.40 -2.99
CA THR A 106 5.34 9.02 -3.27
C THR A 106 4.60 8.31 -4.40
N TYR A 107 5.28 8.01 -5.51
CA TYR A 107 4.71 7.27 -6.64
C TYR A 107 4.18 5.89 -6.21
N ARG A 108 4.94 5.17 -5.37
CA ARG A 108 4.52 3.86 -4.84
C ARG A 108 3.26 3.98 -3.97
N ILE A 109 3.21 4.96 -3.07
CA ILE A 109 2.02 5.23 -2.24
C ILE A 109 0.83 5.55 -3.15
N VAL A 110 1.00 6.42 -4.14
CA VAL A 110 -0.06 6.79 -5.09
C VAL A 110 -0.58 5.56 -5.84
N LYS A 111 0.32 4.70 -6.35
CA LYS A 111 -0.05 3.46 -7.06
C LYS A 111 -0.87 2.52 -6.17
N ILE A 112 -0.41 2.25 -4.95
CA ILE A 112 -1.11 1.36 -4.00
C ILE A 112 -2.49 1.93 -3.64
N THR A 113 -2.57 3.23 -3.40
CA THR A 113 -3.83 3.90 -3.08
C THR A 113 -4.80 3.85 -4.26
N LEU A 114 -4.34 4.06 -5.49
CA LEU A 114 -5.18 3.95 -6.68
C LEU A 114 -5.67 2.52 -6.90
N MET A 115 -4.80 1.51 -6.73
CA MET A 115 -5.18 0.10 -6.79
C MET A 115 -6.27 -0.22 -5.76
N ALA A 116 -6.11 0.26 -4.52
CA ALA A 116 -7.10 0.07 -3.47
C ALA A 116 -8.45 0.72 -3.80
N VAL A 117 -8.44 1.94 -4.35
CA VAL A 117 -9.66 2.63 -4.81
C VAL A 117 -10.35 1.83 -5.92
N VAL A 118 -9.60 1.38 -6.93
CA VAL A 118 -10.16 0.55 -8.01
C VAL A 118 -10.78 -0.72 -7.46
N GLN A 119 -10.10 -1.43 -6.55
CA GLN A 119 -10.60 -2.67 -5.94
C GLN A 119 -11.86 -2.47 -5.09
N LEU A 120 -12.00 -1.31 -4.45
CA LEU A 120 -13.24 -0.95 -3.72
C LEU A 120 -14.39 -0.72 -4.69
N VAL A 121 -14.13 -0.02 -5.81
CA VAL A 121 -15.15 0.24 -6.85
C VAL A 121 -15.55 -1.04 -7.58
N THR A 122 -14.62 -1.96 -7.82
CA THR A 122 -14.92 -3.28 -8.44
C THR A 122 -15.51 -4.29 -7.47
N GLY A 123 -15.64 -3.95 -6.17
CA GLY A 123 -16.18 -4.84 -5.14
C GLY A 123 -15.25 -5.99 -4.73
N SER A 124 -14.01 -6.01 -5.21
CA SER A 124 -13.02 -7.03 -4.87
C SER A 124 -12.41 -6.83 -3.47
N ARG A 125 -12.66 -5.68 -2.85
CA ARG A 125 -12.18 -5.32 -1.52
C ARG A 125 -13.32 -4.81 -0.65
N SER A 126 -13.41 -5.31 0.59
CA SER A 126 -14.45 -4.85 1.53
C SER A 126 -14.16 -3.45 2.05
N VAL A 127 -15.23 -2.67 2.22
CA VAL A 127 -15.23 -1.33 2.82
C VAL A 127 -14.85 -1.38 4.30
N ASP A 128 -15.05 -2.52 4.97
CA ASP A 128 -14.66 -2.73 6.38
C ASP A 128 -13.14 -2.66 6.60
N GLU A 129 -12.36 -2.84 5.53
CA GLU A 129 -10.92 -2.66 5.59
C GLU A 129 -10.47 -1.20 5.57
N LEU A 130 -11.35 -0.28 5.16
CA LEU A 130 -11.07 1.14 5.23
C LEU A 130 -10.87 1.52 6.70
N GLY A 131 -9.74 2.14 6.98
CA GLY A 131 -9.44 2.63 8.32
C GLY A 131 -10.44 3.71 8.71
N GLY A 132 -11.40 3.37 9.57
CA GLY A 132 -12.32 4.37 10.12
C GLY A 132 -11.62 5.45 10.96
N PRO A 133 -12.31 6.55 11.32
CA PRO A 133 -11.74 7.66 12.09
C PRO A 133 -11.02 7.22 13.37
N VAL A 134 -11.57 6.21 14.05
CA VAL A 134 -10.98 5.62 15.27
C VAL A 134 -9.63 4.95 14.99
N ARG A 135 -9.49 4.23 13.86
CA ARG A 135 -8.23 3.58 13.46
C ARG A 135 -7.18 4.59 13.06
N ILE A 136 -7.58 5.68 12.40
CA ILE A 136 -6.69 6.81 12.07
C ILE A 136 -6.16 7.42 13.36
N ALA A 137 -7.03 7.74 14.33
CA ALA A 137 -6.62 8.31 15.61
C ALA A 137 -5.63 7.41 16.37
N LYS A 138 -5.87 6.09 16.40
CA LYS A 138 -4.96 5.12 17.02
C LYS A 138 -3.59 5.09 16.31
N HIS A 139 -3.58 4.98 14.98
CA HIS A 139 -2.34 4.98 14.21
C HIS A 139 -1.56 6.29 14.31
N SER A 140 -2.24 7.45 14.38
CA SER A 140 -1.60 8.73 14.65
C SER A 140 -0.89 8.73 16.01
N GLY A 141 -1.54 8.20 17.05
CA GLY A 141 -0.96 8.07 18.39
C GLY A 141 0.27 7.16 18.42
N ASP A 142 0.18 6.02 17.73
CA ASP A 142 1.29 5.06 17.63
C ASP A 142 2.47 5.63 16.82
N ALA A 143 2.21 6.41 15.76
CA ALA A 143 3.24 7.04 14.94
C ALA A 143 4.04 8.10 15.71
N ILE A 144 3.37 8.89 16.55
CA ILE A 144 4.05 9.88 17.41
C ILE A 144 4.93 9.17 18.44
N ARG A 145 4.41 8.10 19.08
CA ARG A 145 5.16 7.31 20.07
C ARG A 145 6.41 6.66 19.47
N GLN A 146 6.36 6.23 18.21
CA GLN A 146 7.47 5.59 17.51
C GLN A 146 8.41 6.58 16.81
N LYS A 147 8.26 7.90 17.01
CA LYS A 147 8.99 8.96 16.31
C LYS A 147 8.86 8.91 14.77
N GLU A 148 7.81 8.25 14.28
CA GLU A 148 7.47 8.15 12.85
C GLU A 148 6.42 9.18 12.41
N GLY A 149 6.14 10.19 13.25
CA GLY A 149 5.09 11.19 13.01
C GLY A 149 5.20 11.90 11.65
N LEU A 150 6.41 12.27 11.22
CA LEU A 150 6.62 12.94 9.93
C LEU A 150 6.24 12.03 8.75
N ARG A 151 6.58 10.74 8.84
CA ARG A 151 6.22 9.74 7.82
C ARG A 151 4.72 9.52 7.77
N PHE A 152 4.07 9.46 8.94
CA PHE A 152 2.63 9.34 9.03
C PHE A 152 1.90 10.54 8.40
N VAL A 153 2.36 11.77 8.66
CA VAL A 153 1.84 12.97 7.99
C VAL A 153 2.01 12.87 6.48
N GLY A 154 3.19 12.48 6.00
CA GLY A 154 3.45 12.29 4.57
C GLY A 154 2.51 11.27 3.91
N LEU A 155 2.23 10.15 4.59
CA LEU A 155 1.29 9.13 4.13
C LEU A 155 -0.15 9.69 3.99
N ILE A 156 -0.63 10.41 5.01
CA ILE A 156 -1.95 11.03 4.99
C ILE A 156 -2.03 12.10 3.90
N SER A 157 -1.02 12.95 3.76
CA SER A 157 -0.96 13.98 2.71
C SER A 157 -0.99 13.38 1.30
N ALA A 158 -0.23 12.31 1.05
CA ALA A 158 -0.25 11.62 -0.24
C ALA A 158 -1.63 11.01 -0.53
N ASN A 159 -2.25 10.34 0.45
CA ASN A 159 -3.57 9.74 0.29
C ASN A 159 -4.67 10.77 0.02
N LEU A 160 -4.65 11.89 0.75
CA LEU A 160 -5.60 12.98 0.54
C LEU A 160 -5.39 13.63 -0.84
N GLY A 161 -4.13 13.77 -1.27
CA GLY A 161 -3.80 14.24 -2.61
C GLY A 161 -4.36 13.34 -3.72
N VAL A 162 -4.22 12.01 -3.59
CA VAL A 162 -4.79 11.04 -4.54
C VAL A 162 -6.31 11.13 -4.57
N ILE A 163 -6.96 11.10 -3.41
CA ILE A 163 -8.42 11.17 -3.32
C ILE A 163 -8.91 12.48 -3.94
N ASN A 164 -8.30 13.61 -3.58
CA ASN A 164 -8.68 14.93 -4.10
C ASN A 164 -8.55 15.02 -5.62
N LEU A 165 -7.64 14.26 -6.24
CA LEU A 165 -7.44 14.25 -7.70
C LEU A 165 -8.43 13.34 -8.44
N LEU A 166 -9.22 12.52 -7.73
CA LEU A 166 -10.27 11.72 -8.35
C LEU A 166 -11.37 12.63 -8.94
N PRO A 167 -11.95 12.28 -10.10
CA PRO A 167 -13.00 13.05 -10.76
C PRO A 167 -14.36 12.86 -10.07
N LEU A 168 -14.43 13.12 -8.76
CA LEU A 168 -15.66 13.07 -7.98
C LEU A 168 -16.23 14.49 -7.85
N PRO A 169 -17.54 14.71 -8.09
CA PRO A 169 -18.16 16.03 -8.26
C PRO A 169 -18.16 16.95 -7.01
N MET A 170 -17.41 16.61 -5.96
CA MET A 170 -17.31 17.34 -4.69
C MET A 170 -15.87 17.65 -4.27
N LEU A 171 -14.85 17.25 -5.05
CA LEU A 171 -13.43 17.41 -4.70
C LEU A 171 -12.73 18.45 -5.59
N ASP A 172 -11.83 19.24 -5.00
CA ASP A 172 -11.12 20.34 -5.68
C ASP A 172 -10.34 19.86 -6.92
N GLY A 173 -9.76 18.66 -6.86
CA GLY A 173 -9.00 18.12 -7.99
C GLY A 173 -9.89 17.63 -9.15
N ALA A 174 -11.21 17.51 -8.98
CA ALA A 174 -12.10 17.23 -10.11
C ALA A 174 -12.09 18.37 -11.13
N SER A 175 -12.01 19.62 -10.67
CA SER A 175 -11.82 20.79 -11.52
C SER A 175 -10.46 20.76 -12.23
N CYS A 176 -9.38 20.46 -11.52
CA CYS A 176 -8.03 20.33 -12.12
C CYS A 176 -7.96 19.19 -13.14
N CYS A 177 -8.50 18.01 -12.82
CA CYS A 177 -8.54 16.85 -13.69
C CYS A 177 -9.40 17.12 -14.94
N SER A 178 -10.55 17.79 -14.77
CA SER A 178 -11.37 18.27 -15.88
C SER A 178 -10.61 19.23 -16.79
N MET A 179 -9.87 20.19 -16.24
CA MET A 179 -9.05 21.14 -17.01
C MET A 179 -7.90 20.45 -17.74
N LEU A 180 -7.20 19.50 -17.11
CA LEU A 180 -6.15 18.70 -17.73
C LEU A 180 -6.70 17.84 -18.88
N CYS A 181 -7.83 17.15 -18.66
CA CYS A 181 -8.52 16.41 -19.72
C CYS A 181 -8.96 17.34 -20.86
N LYS A 182 -9.51 18.52 -20.57
CA LYS A 182 -9.90 19.51 -21.59
C LYS A 182 -8.69 20.02 -22.39
N GLY A 183 -7.56 20.26 -21.73
CA GLY A 183 -6.31 20.69 -22.36
C GLY A 183 -5.68 19.63 -23.26
N PHE A 184 -5.77 18.35 -22.87
CA PHE A 184 -5.22 17.23 -23.65
C PHE A 184 -6.11 16.81 -24.81
N PHE A 185 -7.44 16.84 -24.64
CA PHE A 185 -8.41 16.41 -25.65
C PHE A 185 -8.99 17.55 -26.51
N GLY A 186 -8.52 18.80 -26.33
CA GLY A 186 -8.91 19.93 -27.18
C GLY A 186 -10.40 20.28 -27.19
N ALA A 187 -11.15 19.87 -26.16
CA ALA A 187 -12.59 20.06 -26.12
C ALA A 187 -12.92 21.55 -25.88
N ARG A 188 -13.58 22.18 -26.86
CA ARG A 188 -14.11 23.55 -26.78
C ARG A 188 -15.13 23.66 -25.64
N PRO A 189 -15.27 24.84 -25.00
CA PRO A 189 -16.18 25.00 -23.87
C PRO A 189 -17.62 24.72 -24.30
N LEU A 190 -18.22 23.68 -23.73
CA LEU A 190 -19.67 23.57 -23.67
C LEU A 190 -20.12 24.53 -22.59
N THR A 191 -20.73 25.63 -23.02
CA THR A 191 -21.45 26.59 -22.19
C THR A 191 -22.63 25.85 -21.55
N LEU A 192 -22.39 25.12 -20.46
CA LEU A 192 -23.46 24.64 -19.61
C LEU A 192 -23.78 25.76 -18.62
N GLY A 193 -24.80 26.55 -18.96
CA GLY A 193 -25.44 27.45 -18.01
C GLY A 193 -25.97 26.63 -16.85
N ILE A 194 -25.35 26.78 -15.69
CA ILE A 194 -25.89 26.28 -14.43
C ILE A 194 -26.77 27.42 -13.89
N VAL A 195 -28.07 27.26 -14.07
CA VAL A 195 -29.08 27.82 -13.17
C VAL A 195 -29.14 26.85 -11.99
N VAL A 196 -28.52 27.21 -10.86
CA VAL A 196 -29.01 27.02 -9.49
C VAL A 196 -28.39 28.13 -8.64
#